data_AF-A0A0F8ZJ71-F1
#
_entry.id   AF-A0A0F8ZJ71-F1
#
_cell.length_a   1.000
_cell.length_b   1.000
_cell.length_c   1.000
_cell.angle_alpha   90.00
_cell.angle_beta   90.00
_cell.angle_gamma   90.00
#
_symmetry.space_group_name_H-M   'P 1'
#
loop_
_entity.id
_entity.type
_entity.pdbx_description
1 polymer ?
#
loop_
_entity_poly.entity_id
_entity_poly.type
_entity_poly.pdbx_seq_one_letter_code
_entity_poly.pdbx_strand_id
1 'polypeptide(L)'
;AQQAHLDPHAEVEGVFSMWYGKGPGVDRSGDALKHGNAYGSAPKGGVLVVAGDDHGCVSSSMPHQSDVAFMSWFMPTLNPASVAEYQAFGEYGIALSRFSGTWVGFKAISETVESGASVDLTPDRVFNQPDYTAPAGGLHVRLGDLPSAEIETRIHHKLEAVQAFLRANPIDRHIYDTPDANFGIVTTGKGHLDTMEALRLLGLDEVKCRALGIDIYKIGMVWPLALDDALEFVKGKREVLVIEEKRGIIESQFKEAFYDWPGSKPARMVGKHDENLEELVPWTGELSPLKLVPIIAARLHAFFPHENLVEKARALTDQPPVLLNVPGANRTPYFCSGCPHNSSTKLPEGSKANSGIGCHVMASWMDRDTAG
;
A
#
# COMPACT_ATOMS: atom_id res chain seq x y z
N ALA A 1 16.86 18.26 6.65
CA ALA A 1 17.04 17.92 5.21
C ALA A 1 16.22 18.83 4.30
N GLN A 2 14.88 18.83 4.38
CA GLN A 2 14.06 19.58 3.39
C GLN A 2 14.23 21.12 3.45
N GLN A 3 14.59 21.69 4.60
CA GLN A 3 14.91 23.11 4.70
C GLN A 3 16.33 23.48 4.23
N ALA A 4 17.19 22.51 3.88
CA ALA A 4 18.59 22.79 3.57
C ALA A 4 18.75 23.82 2.43
N HIS A 5 17.93 23.72 1.38
CA HIS A 5 17.96 24.65 0.24
C HIS A 5 17.54 26.10 0.57
N LEU A 6 17.02 26.34 1.77
CA LEU A 6 16.63 27.66 2.25
C LEU A 6 17.77 28.38 2.99
N ASP A 7 18.84 27.66 3.33
CA ASP A 7 20.04 28.22 3.95
C ASP A 7 20.91 28.90 2.86
N PRO A 8 21.27 30.19 3.00
CA PRO A 8 22.14 30.88 2.04
C PRO A 8 23.54 30.26 1.92
N HIS A 9 23.96 29.42 2.88
CA HIS A 9 25.24 28.71 2.87
C HIS A 9 25.14 27.27 2.35
N ALA A 10 23.98 26.85 1.83
CA ALA A 10 23.80 25.51 1.30
C ALA A 10 24.71 25.22 0.10
N GLU A 11 25.45 24.10 0.14
CA GLU A 11 26.30 23.64 -0.97
C GLU A 11 25.55 22.76 -1.98
N VAL A 12 24.28 22.45 -1.71
CA VAL A 12 23.42 21.60 -2.55
C VAL A 12 22.06 22.24 -2.78
N GLU A 13 21.47 21.97 -3.94
CA GLU A 13 20.15 22.54 -4.32
C GLU A 13 18.97 21.81 -3.66
N GLY A 14 19.21 20.64 -3.05
CA GLY A 14 18.19 19.82 -2.39
C GLY A 14 18.78 18.54 -1.82
N VAL A 15 18.12 18.00 -0.80
CA VAL A 15 18.50 16.73 -0.17
C VAL A 15 17.28 15.81 -0.25
N PHE A 16 17.38 14.74 -1.04
CA PHE A 16 16.35 13.71 -1.02
C PHE A 16 16.38 12.97 0.32
N SER A 17 15.23 12.50 0.79
CA SER A 17 15.15 11.87 2.10
C SER A 17 14.26 10.65 2.05
N MET A 18 14.66 9.64 2.82
CA MET A 18 13.85 8.46 3.07
C MET A 18 13.77 8.25 4.57
N TRP A 19 12.57 8.04 5.08
CA TRP A 19 12.32 7.58 6.43
C TRP A 19 11.76 6.16 6.36
N TYR A 20 12.14 5.31 7.31
CA TYR A 20 11.59 3.96 7.45
C TYR A 20 11.21 3.68 8.89
N GLY A 21 10.07 3.03 9.07
CA GLY A 21 9.66 2.45 10.35
C GLY A 21 8.62 1.37 10.16
N LYS A 22 8.64 0.35 11.04
CA LYS A 22 7.52 -0.58 11.15
C LYS A 22 6.31 0.11 11.77
N GLY A 23 5.13 -0.50 11.66
CA GLY A 23 3.86 0.04 12.14
C GLY A 23 3.91 0.86 13.45
N PRO A 24 4.34 0.31 14.60
CA PRO A 24 4.44 1.08 15.84
C PRO A 24 5.40 2.29 15.76
N GLY A 25 6.43 2.22 14.92
CA GLY A 25 7.33 3.34 14.64
C GLY A 25 6.67 4.44 13.81
N VAL A 26 5.75 4.07 12.91
CA VAL A 26 4.89 5.02 12.16
C VAL A 26 4.01 5.77 13.15
N ASP A 27 3.31 5.06 14.04
CA ASP A 27 2.46 5.67 15.08
C ASP A 27 3.26 6.65 15.96
N ARG A 28 4.44 6.22 16.45
CA ARG A 28 5.29 7.06 17.31
C ARG A 28 5.88 8.28 16.60
N SER A 29 6.04 8.22 15.29
CA SER A 29 6.64 9.31 14.50
C SER A 29 5.59 10.25 13.90
N GLY A 30 4.30 10.01 14.16
CA GLY A 30 3.21 10.70 13.48
C GLY A 30 3.27 12.22 13.58
N ASP A 31 3.68 12.78 14.73
CA ASP A 31 3.84 14.23 14.88
C ASP A 31 4.86 14.81 13.88
N ALA A 32 6.08 14.25 13.86
CA ALA A 32 7.15 14.71 12.99
C ALA A 32 6.81 14.50 11.50
N LEU A 33 6.22 13.35 11.17
CA LEU A 33 5.83 13.03 9.79
C LEU A 33 4.69 13.94 9.31
N LYS A 34 3.65 14.14 10.11
CA LYS A 34 2.52 15.01 9.78
C LYS A 34 2.94 16.46 9.59
N HIS A 35 3.75 17.00 10.51
CA HIS A 35 4.31 18.35 10.36
C HIS A 35 5.19 18.43 9.11
N GLY A 36 6.09 17.46 8.90
CA GLY A 36 6.93 17.38 7.72
C GLY A 36 6.14 17.49 6.41
N ASN A 37 5.07 16.70 6.26
CA ASN A 37 4.20 16.75 5.08
C ASN A 37 3.46 18.08 4.95
N ALA A 38 2.88 18.58 6.05
CA ALA A 38 2.10 19.81 6.06
C ALA A 38 2.91 21.03 5.59
N TYR A 39 4.14 21.19 6.10
CA TYR A 39 5.06 22.23 5.65
C TYR A 39 5.63 21.93 4.26
N GLY A 40 5.97 20.68 3.98
CA GLY A 40 6.24 20.17 2.64
C GLY A 40 7.68 19.73 2.38
N SER A 41 7.90 19.19 1.19
CA SER A 41 9.21 18.82 0.66
C SER A 41 9.87 20.00 -0.07
N ALA A 42 11.19 19.91 -0.27
CA ALA A 42 11.93 20.79 -1.17
C ALA A 42 11.71 20.37 -2.64
N PRO A 43 11.66 21.31 -3.61
CA PRO A 43 11.44 21.01 -5.03
C PRO A 43 12.47 20.03 -5.63
N LYS A 44 13.73 20.09 -5.18
CA LYS A 44 14.81 19.19 -5.62
C LYS A 44 15.17 18.12 -4.58
N GLY A 45 14.53 18.14 -3.41
CA GLY A 45 14.71 17.14 -2.36
C GLY A 45 13.81 15.94 -2.60
N GLY A 46 12.53 16.09 -2.28
CA GLY A 46 11.56 14.98 -2.22
C GLY A 46 11.74 14.12 -0.98
N VAL A 47 10.65 13.51 -0.51
CA VAL A 47 10.62 12.65 0.69
C VAL A 47 9.77 11.41 0.46
N LEU A 48 10.35 10.26 0.77
CA LEU A 48 9.64 8.97 0.84
C LEU A 48 9.55 8.50 2.29
N VAL A 49 8.35 8.09 2.73
CA VAL A 49 8.06 7.60 4.07
C VAL A 49 7.64 6.13 3.96
N VAL A 50 8.59 5.23 4.22
CA VAL A 50 8.39 3.78 4.06
C VAL A 50 7.83 3.17 5.34
N ALA A 51 6.63 2.61 5.26
CA ALA A 51 6.01 1.86 6.35
C ALA A 51 6.22 0.35 6.16
N GLY A 52 6.94 -0.26 7.10
CA GLY A 52 7.10 -1.70 7.23
C GLY A 52 5.87 -2.34 7.88
N ASP A 53 4.87 -2.69 7.08
CA ASP A 53 3.62 -3.28 7.56
C ASP A 53 3.71 -4.80 7.71
N ASP A 54 3.22 -5.30 8.83
CA ASP A 54 3.19 -6.73 9.13
C ASP A 54 1.73 -7.14 9.33
N HIS A 55 1.15 -7.74 8.29
CA HIS A 55 -0.26 -8.11 8.29
C HIS A 55 -0.51 -9.35 9.15
N GLY A 56 0.35 -10.37 9.04
CA GLY A 56 0.29 -11.61 9.81
C GLY A 56 0.86 -11.51 11.22
N CYS A 57 1.50 -10.39 11.56
CA CYS A 57 2.14 -10.17 12.86
C CYS A 57 3.22 -11.23 13.15
N VAL A 58 4.02 -11.55 12.12
CA VAL A 58 5.08 -12.57 12.20
C VAL A 58 6.26 -12.09 13.05
N SER A 59 6.62 -10.80 12.92
CA SER A 59 7.78 -10.20 13.59
C SER A 59 7.48 -8.82 14.19
N SER A 60 6.21 -8.60 14.54
CA SER A 60 5.66 -7.38 15.12
C SER A 60 4.86 -7.68 16.39
N SER A 61 4.57 -6.66 17.21
CA SER A 61 3.77 -6.83 18.44
C SER A 61 2.27 -6.91 18.17
N MET A 62 1.81 -6.40 17.03
CA MET A 62 0.42 -6.48 16.58
C MET A 62 0.35 -6.38 15.06
N PRO A 63 -0.72 -6.92 14.42
CA PRO A 63 -1.01 -6.67 13.02
C PRO A 63 -1.15 -5.17 12.78
N HIS A 64 -0.49 -4.62 11.76
CA HIS A 64 -0.53 -3.17 11.48
C HIS A 64 -1.00 -2.83 10.06
N GLN A 65 -1.45 -1.60 9.85
CA GLN A 65 -1.82 -1.02 8.55
C GLN A 65 -1.56 0.50 8.56
N SER A 66 -0.46 0.94 7.96
CA SER A 66 0.01 2.34 8.06
C SER A 66 -0.60 3.30 7.05
N ASP A 67 -1.17 2.82 5.95
CA ASP A 67 -1.80 3.68 4.92
C ASP A 67 -2.96 4.53 5.48
N VAL A 68 -3.70 4.05 6.49
CA VAL A 68 -4.70 4.86 7.22
C VAL A 68 -4.07 6.03 7.98
N ALA A 69 -2.89 5.84 8.57
CA ALA A 69 -2.16 6.91 9.24
C ALA A 69 -1.70 7.96 8.22
N PHE A 70 -1.15 7.52 7.08
CA PHE A 70 -0.75 8.38 5.98
C PHE A 70 -1.90 9.22 5.44
N MET A 71 -3.09 8.65 5.28
CA MET A 71 -4.31 9.40 4.93
C MET A 71 -4.61 10.53 5.92
N SER A 72 -4.54 10.24 7.23
CA SER A 72 -4.79 11.25 8.28
C SER A 72 -3.76 12.39 8.29
N TRP A 73 -2.63 12.18 7.62
CA TRP A 73 -1.57 13.17 7.45
C TRP A 73 -1.59 13.83 6.08
N PHE A 74 -2.55 13.48 5.22
CA PHE A 74 -2.64 13.91 3.82
C PHE A 74 -1.40 13.55 2.99
N MET A 75 -0.82 12.37 3.25
CA MET A 75 0.31 11.84 2.47
C MET A 75 -0.20 10.89 1.38
N PRO A 76 0.05 11.18 0.10
CA PRO A 76 -0.19 10.23 -0.97
C PRO A 76 0.54 8.92 -0.69
N THR A 77 -0.11 7.79 -0.92
CA THR A 77 0.37 6.47 -0.47
C THR A 77 0.47 5.48 -1.63
N LEU A 78 1.71 5.09 -1.91
CA LEU A 78 2.07 4.07 -2.89
C LEU A 78 2.02 2.66 -2.28
N ASN A 79 1.53 1.69 -3.04
CA ASN A 79 1.43 0.29 -2.60
C ASN A 79 1.91 -0.69 -3.68
N PRO A 80 3.25 -0.89 -3.80
CA PRO A 80 3.81 -1.88 -4.71
C PRO A 80 3.38 -3.31 -4.34
N ALA A 81 3.27 -4.17 -5.34
CA ALA A 81 2.86 -5.57 -5.18
C ALA A 81 4.03 -6.54 -4.96
N SER A 82 5.24 -6.16 -5.38
CA SER A 82 6.43 -7.00 -5.27
C SER A 82 7.70 -6.17 -5.21
N VAL A 83 8.83 -6.79 -4.84
CA VAL A 83 10.16 -6.16 -4.88
C VAL A 83 10.55 -5.67 -6.27
N ALA A 84 10.00 -6.28 -7.33
CA ALA A 84 10.23 -5.85 -8.70
C ALA A 84 9.62 -4.47 -9.01
N GLU A 85 8.69 -4.00 -8.20
CA GLU A 85 8.07 -2.68 -8.36
C GLU A 85 8.72 -1.60 -7.48
N TYR A 86 9.56 -1.98 -6.52
CA TYR A 86 10.07 -1.04 -5.51
C TYR A 86 10.88 0.10 -6.10
N GLN A 87 11.74 -0.19 -7.07
CA GLN A 87 12.54 0.84 -7.73
C GLN A 87 11.62 1.83 -8.48
N ALA A 88 10.72 1.32 -9.33
CA ALA A 88 9.81 2.16 -10.11
C ALA A 88 8.87 3.00 -9.23
N PHE A 89 8.32 2.41 -8.16
CA PHE A 89 7.45 3.12 -7.23
C PHE A 89 8.24 4.10 -6.35
N GLY A 90 9.49 3.79 -5.99
CA GLY A 90 10.37 4.70 -5.25
C GLY A 90 10.72 5.94 -6.07
N GLU A 91 11.11 5.75 -7.34
CA GLU A 91 11.32 6.84 -8.31
C GLU A 91 10.06 7.69 -8.46
N TYR A 92 8.90 7.05 -8.61
CA TYR A 92 7.60 7.72 -8.67
C TYR A 92 7.32 8.57 -7.42
N GLY A 93 7.53 8.01 -6.23
CA GLY A 93 7.27 8.71 -4.97
C GLY A 93 8.16 9.93 -4.77
N ILE A 94 9.44 9.84 -5.12
CA ILE A 94 10.35 11.00 -5.06
C ILE A 94 9.96 12.06 -6.10
N ALA A 95 9.65 11.66 -7.33
CA ALA A 95 9.21 12.60 -8.37
C ALA A 95 7.90 13.30 -8.01
N LEU A 96 6.90 12.55 -7.53
CA LEU A 96 5.64 13.09 -7.03
C LEU A 96 5.90 14.07 -5.88
N SER A 97 6.69 13.68 -4.88
CA SER A 97 7.01 14.54 -3.74
C SER A 97 7.66 15.85 -4.16
N ARG A 98 8.58 15.80 -5.13
CA ARG A 98 9.25 16.99 -5.69
C ARG A 98 8.28 17.91 -6.44
N PHE A 99 7.27 17.36 -7.07
CA PHE A 99 6.28 18.12 -7.81
C PHE A 99 5.20 18.73 -6.90
N SER A 100 4.59 17.91 -6.04
CA SER A 100 3.42 18.31 -5.25
C SER A 100 3.77 19.03 -3.95
N GLY A 101 5.02 18.92 -3.47
CA GLY A 101 5.38 19.39 -2.14
C GLY A 101 4.88 18.49 -0.99
N THR A 102 4.20 17.38 -1.29
CA THR A 102 3.82 16.38 -0.28
C THR A 102 5.01 15.46 0.04
N TRP A 103 4.99 14.86 1.22
CA TRP A 103 5.74 13.64 1.49
C TRP A 103 4.91 12.45 1.01
N VAL A 104 5.56 11.43 0.48
CA VAL A 104 4.86 10.28 -0.12
C VAL A 104 5.05 9.06 0.77
N GLY A 105 3.95 8.51 1.24
CA GLY A 105 3.89 7.22 1.93
C GLY A 105 4.18 6.08 0.96
N PHE A 106 4.90 5.07 1.43
CA PHE A 106 5.25 3.89 0.66
C PHE A 106 5.02 2.65 1.54
N LYS A 107 4.06 1.82 1.16
CA LYS A 107 3.73 0.61 1.90
C LYS A 107 4.70 -0.51 1.52
N ALA A 108 5.34 -1.10 2.51
CA ALA A 108 6.26 -2.22 2.35
C ALA A 108 5.83 -3.33 3.32
N ILE A 109 5.11 -4.33 2.83
CA ILE A 109 4.60 -5.41 3.68
C ILE A 109 5.65 -6.51 3.88
N SER A 110 5.62 -7.20 5.02
CA SER A 110 6.54 -8.30 5.36
C SER A 110 6.70 -9.31 4.23
N GLU A 111 5.59 -9.81 3.67
CA GLU A 111 5.59 -10.82 2.61
C GLU A 111 6.31 -10.36 1.33
N THR A 112 6.31 -9.05 1.05
CA THR A 112 7.06 -8.49 -0.08
C THR A 112 8.51 -8.26 0.29
N VAL A 113 8.80 -7.65 1.44
CA VAL A 113 10.17 -7.28 1.85
C VAL A 113 11.05 -8.52 2.13
N GLU A 114 10.45 -9.61 2.60
CA GLU A 114 11.16 -10.86 2.89
C GLU A 114 11.27 -11.78 1.66
N SER A 115 10.78 -11.34 0.49
CA SER A 115 10.94 -12.04 -0.78
C SER A 115 12.22 -11.65 -1.51
N GLY A 116 12.62 -12.44 -2.50
CA GLY A 116 13.74 -12.15 -3.39
C GLY A 116 13.39 -12.43 -4.84
N ALA A 117 13.84 -11.56 -5.75
CA ALA A 117 13.69 -11.74 -7.19
C ALA A 117 14.91 -11.17 -7.92
N SER A 118 15.23 -11.72 -9.09
CA SER A 118 16.09 -11.04 -10.05
C SER A 118 15.25 -10.00 -10.79
N VAL A 119 15.81 -8.81 -10.98
CA VAL A 119 15.11 -7.69 -11.65
C VAL A 119 15.99 -7.09 -12.73
N ASP A 120 15.37 -6.67 -13.82
CA ASP A 120 16.06 -5.92 -14.86
C ASP A 120 16.21 -4.45 -14.43
N LEU A 121 17.41 -3.90 -14.57
CA LEU A 121 17.64 -2.48 -14.32
C LEU A 121 17.25 -1.68 -15.57
N THR A 122 16.18 -0.90 -15.45
CA THR A 122 15.73 0.00 -16.52
C THR A 122 16.45 1.35 -16.43
N PRO A 123 16.58 2.11 -17.53
CA PRO A 123 17.00 3.51 -17.48
C PRO A 123 16.13 4.34 -16.54
N ASP A 124 16.70 5.43 -16.02
CA ASP A 124 15.99 6.38 -15.16
C ASP A 124 14.69 6.84 -15.80
N ARG A 125 13.61 6.79 -15.00
CA ARG A 125 12.28 7.18 -15.46
C ARG A 125 12.21 8.69 -15.72
N VAL A 126 11.68 9.04 -16.90
CA VAL A 126 11.36 10.43 -17.25
C VAL A 126 9.88 10.65 -16.98
N PHE A 127 9.57 11.62 -16.12
CA PHE A 127 8.20 12.00 -15.80
C PHE A 127 7.74 13.16 -16.67
N ASN A 128 6.51 13.10 -17.14
CA ASN A 128 5.85 14.19 -17.84
C ASN A 128 5.58 15.34 -16.86
N GLN A 129 5.83 16.57 -17.31
CA GLN A 129 5.48 17.77 -16.56
C GLN A 129 3.95 17.91 -16.52
N PRO A 130 3.31 17.92 -15.33
CA PRO A 130 1.88 18.08 -15.24
C PRO A 130 1.42 19.50 -15.57
N ASP A 131 0.22 19.62 -16.15
CA ASP A 131 -0.49 20.89 -16.31
C ASP A 131 -1.13 21.29 -14.98
N TYR A 132 -0.43 22.12 -14.21
CA TYR A 132 -0.88 22.65 -12.93
C TYR A 132 -0.17 23.97 -12.62
N THR A 133 -0.93 24.98 -12.21
CA THR A 133 -0.38 26.25 -11.74
C THR A 133 -0.41 26.29 -10.22
N ALA A 134 0.78 26.37 -9.61
CA ALA A 134 0.88 26.46 -8.16
C ALA A 134 0.25 27.77 -7.62
N PRO A 135 -0.32 27.75 -6.40
CA PRO A 135 -0.89 28.94 -5.78
C PRO A 135 0.19 29.98 -5.46
N ALA A 136 -0.24 31.19 -5.11
CA ALA A 136 0.67 32.22 -4.59
C ALA A 136 1.46 31.68 -3.38
N GLY A 137 2.78 31.88 -3.37
CA GLY A 137 3.68 31.33 -2.35
C GLY A 137 4.10 29.86 -2.58
N GLY A 138 3.54 29.16 -3.57
CA GLY A 138 3.96 27.83 -3.99
C GLY A 138 3.60 26.70 -3.00
N LEU A 139 4.02 25.48 -3.33
CA LEU A 139 3.63 24.26 -2.58
C LEU A 139 4.66 23.83 -1.52
N HIS A 140 5.90 24.24 -1.68
CA HIS A 140 7.04 23.67 -0.95
C HIS A 140 7.27 24.31 0.42
N VAL A 141 8.17 23.69 1.19
CA VAL A 141 8.62 24.19 2.49
C VAL A 141 9.25 25.59 2.36
N ARG A 142 9.00 26.45 3.36
CA ARG A 142 9.45 27.84 3.40
C ARG A 142 10.00 28.19 4.79
N LEU A 143 10.77 29.28 4.85
CA LEU A 143 11.16 29.89 6.13
C LEU A 143 10.02 30.75 6.65
N GLY A 144 9.74 30.64 7.95
CA GLY A 144 8.83 31.57 8.64
C GLY A 144 7.34 31.36 8.38
N ASP A 145 6.92 30.18 7.91
CA ASP A 145 5.49 29.84 7.90
C ASP A 145 4.95 29.87 9.34
N LEU A 146 4.06 30.83 9.62
CA LEU A 146 3.39 30.95 10.92
C LEU A 146 2.20 29.98 11.00
N PRO A 147 1.91 29.42 12.19
CA PRO A 147 0.71 28.59 12.39
C PRO A 147 -0.56 29.35 11.98
N SER A 148 -1.27 28.83 10.98
CA SER A 148 -2.50 29.43 10.43
C SER A 148 -3.26 28.45 9.52
N ALA A 149 -4.49 28.80 9.15
CA ALA A 149 -5.32 28.03 8.21
C ALA A 149 -4.73 27.94 6.79
N GLU A 150 -3.73 28.77 6.47
CA GLU A 150 -2.98 28.70 5.21
C GLU A 150 -2.25 27.36 5.04
N ILE A 151 -1.89 26.69 6.13
CA ILE A 151 -1.28 25.35 6.07
C ILE A 151 -2.29 24.34 5.49
N GLU A 152 -3.54 24.39 5.93
CA GLU A 152 -4.62 23.51 5.44
C GLU A 152 -5.00 23.87 3.99
N THR A 153 -5.10 25.15 3.68
CA THR A 153 -5.35 25.64 2.31
C THR A 153 -4.25 25.17 1.35
N ARG A 154 -2.98 25.23 1.78
CA ARG A 154 -1.87 24.70 1.00
C ARG A 154 -1.94 23.18 0.85
N ILE A 155 -2.36 22.42 1.87
CA ILE A 155 -2.57 20.97 1.75
C ILE A 155 -3.58 20.66 0.65
N HIS A 156 -4.67 21.42 0.54
CA HIS A 156 -5.63 21.27 -0.56
C HIS A 156 -4.95 21.42 -1.93
N HIS A 157 -4.18 22.50 -2.13
CA HIS A 157 -3.42 22.70 -3.37
C HIS A 157 -2.38 21.61 -3.65
N LYS A 158 -1.72 21.09 -2.61
CA LYS A 158 -0.81 19.97 -2.73
C LYS A 158 -1.52 18.72 -3.25
N LEU A 159 -2.74 18.44 -2.78
CA LEU A 159 -3.54 17.29 -3.25
C LEU A 159 -4.04 17.50 -4.69
N GLU A 160 -4.40 18.71 -5.09
CA GLU A 160 -4.70 19.03 -6.50
C GLU A 160 -3.47 18.78 -7.40
N ALA A 161 -2.28 19.16 -6.94
CA ALA A 161 -1.03 18.86 -7.62
C ALA A 161 -0.77 17.35 -7.71
N VAL A 162 -1.07 16.59 -6.65
CA VAL A 162 -1.00 15.11 -6.69
C VAL A 162 -1.90 14.56 -7.79
N GLN A 163 -3.15 15.02 -7.88
CA GLN A 163 -4.08 14.60 -8.95
C GLN A 163 -3.57 14.98 -10.35
N ALA A 164 -3.01 16.19 -10.52
CA ALA A 164 -2.40 16.59 -11.78
C ALA A 164 -1.23 15.68 -12.17
N PHE A 165 -0.39 15.32 -11.19
CA PHE A 165 0.74 14.42 -11.41
C PHE A 165 0.28 13.01 -11.82
N LEU A 166 -0.75 12.46 -11.14
CA LEU A 166 -1.33 11.16 -11.46
C LEU A 166 -1.86 11.12 -12.89
N ARG A 167 -2.58 12.16 -13.34
CA ARG A 167 -3.07 12.26 -14.73
C ARG A 167 -1.95 12.31 -15.76
N ALA A 168 -0.88 13.06 -15.49
CA ALA A 168 0.25 13.19 -16.41
C ALA A 168 1.17 11.96 -16.41
N ASN A 169 1.18 11.22 -15.30
CA ASN A 169 2.06 10.07 -15.05
C ASN A 169 1.25 8.94 -14.40
N PRO A 170 0.43 8.19 -15.16
CA PRO A 170 -0.38 7.11 -14.61
C PRO A 170 0.50 6.04 -13.97
N ILE A 171 0.13 5.64 -12.75
CA ILE A 171 0.77 4.53 -12.02
C ILE A 171 -0.14 3.30 -11.92
N ASP A 172 -1.45 3.54 -11.94
CA ASP A 172 -2.45 2.50 -11.98
C ASP A 172 -2.43 1.82 -13.37
N ARG A 173 -2.85 0.56 -13.42
CA ARG A 173 -2.74 -0.27 -14.64
C ARG A 173 -4.03 -1.03 -14.92
N HIS A 174 -4.51 -0.90 -16.15
CA HIS A 174 -5.44 -1.85 -16.74
C HIS A 174 -4.64 -3.08 -17.18
N ILE A 175 -4.87 -4.22 -16.51
CA ILE A 175 -4.02 -5.40 -16.68
C ILE A 175 -4.36 -6.13 -17.98
N TYR A 176 -5.65 -6.30 -18.25
CA TYR A 176 -6.11 -6.88 -19.51
C TYR A 176 -6.64 -5.80 -20.44
N ASP A 177 -7.22 -4.70 -19.95
CA ASP A 177 -7.80 -3.67 -20.82
C ASP A 177 -8.83 -4.31 -21.76
N THR A 178 -9.75 -5.08 -21.17
CA THR A 178 -10.79 -5.82 -21.89
C THR A 178 -11.92 -4.85 -22.27
N PRO A 179 -12.13 -4.58 -23.58
CA PRO A 179 -13.21 -3.70 -24.01
C PRO A 179 -14.57 -4.27 -23.59
N ASP A 180 -15.50 -3.39 -23.21
CA ASP A 180 -16.88 -3.75 -22.83
C ASP A 180 -16.97 -4.81 -21.71
N ALA A 181 -15.95 -4.91 -20.85
CA ALA A 181 -15.95 -5.83 -19.72
C ALA A 181 -17.15 -5.58 -18.79
N ASN A 182 -17.89 -6.64 -18.49
CA ASN A 182 -19.09 -6.58 -17.65
C ASN A 182 -18.78 -6.81 -16.15
N PHE A 183 -17.60 -7.34 -15.84
CA PHE A 183 -17.13 -7.60 -14.48
C PHE A 183 -15.73 -7.00 -14.30
N GLY A 184 -15.55 -6.22 -13.24
CA GLY A 184 -14.25 -5.65 -12.89
C GLY A 184 -13.70 -6.20 -11.58
N ILE A 185 -12.40 -6.41 -11.53
CA ILE A 185 -11.68 -6.65 -10.28
C ILE A 185 -10.73 -5.49 -10.05
N VAL A 186 -10.87 -4.80 -8.92
CA VAL A 186 -9.92 -3.77 -8.48
C VAL A 186 -8.97 -4.40 -7.48
N THR A 187 -7.67 -4.21 -7.65
CA THR A 187 -6.63 -4.80 -6.81
C THR A 187 -5.56 -3.78 -6.46
N THR A 188 -4.81 -4.01 -5.38
CA THR A 188 -3.64 -3.18 -5.00
C THR A 188 -2.60 -4.05 -4.30
N GLY A 189 -1.33 -3.62 -4.33
CA GLY A 189 -0.27 -4.25 -3.55
C GLY A 189 -0.18 -5.76 -3.79
N LYS A 190 0.25 -6.53 -2.79
CA LYS A 190 0.34 -7.99 -2.91
C LYS A 190 -1.01 -8.66 -3.23
N GLY A 191 -2.12 -8.10 -2.73
CA GLY A 191 -3.48 -8.56 -3.07
C GLY A 191 -3.73 -8.65 -4.58
N HIS A 192 -3.04 -7.87 -5.41
CA HIS A 192 -3.02 -8.06 -6.86
C HIS A 192 -2.45 -9.43 -7.26
N LEU A 193 -1.26 -9.79 -6.81
CA LEU A 193 -0.63 -11.07 -7.16
C LEU A 193 -1.42 -12.26 -6.62
N ASP A 194 -1.99 -12.14 -5.42
CA ASP A 194 -2.87 -13.18 -4.87
C ASP A 194 -4.12 -13.38 -5.73
N THR A 195 -4.68 -12.29 -6.26
CA THR A 195 -5.83 -12.33 -7.18
C THR A 195 -5.45 -13.01 -8.49
N MET A 196 -4.30 -12.63 -9.08
CA MET A 196 -3.83 -13.25 -10.32
C MET A 196 -3.62 -14.75 -10.16
N GLU A 197 -3.05 -15.18 -9.03
CA GLU A 197 -2.86 -16.59 -8.72
C GLU A 197 -4.20 -17.30 -8.46
N ALA A 198 -5.15 -16.68 -7.77
CA ALA A 198 -6.49 -17.24 -7.56
C ALA A 198 -7.24 -17.45 -8.89
N LEU A 199 -7.14 -16.49 -9.83
CA LEU A 199 -7.70 -16.64 -11.18
C LEU A 199 -7.02 -17.78 -11.94
N ARG A 200 -5.69 -17.88 -11.88
CA ARG A 200 -4.94 -19.00 -12.48
C ARG A 200 -5.38 -20.35 -11.93
N LEU A 201 -5.55 -20.47 -10.61
CA LEU A 201 -6.01 -21.69 -9.95
C LEU A 201 -7.44 -22.09 -10.37
N LEU A 202 -8.30 -21.11 -10.66
CA LEU A 202 -9.65 -21.34 -11.20
C LEU A 202 -9.66 -21.68 -12.71
N GLY A 203 -8.50 -21.67 -13.36
CA GLY A 203 -8.36 -21.87 -14.81
C GLY A 203 -8.81 -20.66 -15.63
N LEU A 204 -8.73 -19.46 -15.05
CA LEU A 204 -9.06 -18.19 -15.69
C LEU A 204 -7.75 -17.46 -16.03
N ASP A 205 -7.12 -17.86 -17.14
CA ASP A 205 -6.01 -17.10 -17.71
C ASP A 205 -6.50 -15.82 -18.42
N GLU A 206 -5.57 -15.02 -18.94
CA GLU A 206 -5.90 -13.77 -19.64
C GLU A 206 -6.88 -14.00 -20.81
N VAL A 207 -6.63 -15.02 -21.64
CA VAL A 207 -7.45 -15.32 -22.81
C VAL A 207 -8.89 -15.62 -22.38
N LYS A 208 -9.04 -16.43 -21.34
CA LYS A 208 -10.34 -16.77 -20.78
C LYS A 208 -11.03 -15.57 -20.13
N CYS A 209 -10.29 -14.75 -19.38
CA CYS A 209 -10.83 -13.54 -18.74
C CYS A 209 -11.36 -12.56 -19.80
N ARG A 210 -10.59 -12.31 -20.86
CA ARG A 210 -11.02 -11.47 -21.99
C ARG A 210 -12.28 -12.02 -22.66
N ALA A 211 -12.33 -13.33 -22.93
CA ALA A 211 -13.48 -13.97 -23.56
C ALA A 211 -14.76 -13.89 -22.70
N LEU A 212 -14.62 -13.89 -21.38
CA LEU A 212 -15.73 -13.75 -20.44
C LEU A 212 -16.10 -12.28 -20.16
N GLY A 213 -15.30 -11.31 -20.61
CA GLY A 213 -15.54 -9.89 -20.31
C GLY A 213 -15.15 -9.51 -18.88
N ILE A 214 -14.08 -10.11 -18.35
CA ILE A 214 -13.48 -9.78 -17.06
C ILE A 214 -12.29 -8.85 -17.31
N ASP A 215 -12.22 -7.75 -16.55
CA ASP A 215 -11.07 -6.84 -16.56
C ASP A 215 -10.55 -6.60 -15.15
N ILE A 216 -9.27 -6.23 -15.05
CA ILE A 216 -8.57 -6.05 -13.78
C ILE A 216 -7.88 -4.69 -13.78
N TYR A 217 -8.18 -3.89 -12.77
CA TYR A 217 -7.53 -2.61 -12.50
C TYR A 217 -6.62 -2.74 -11.28
N LYS A 218 -5.33 -2.54 -11.50
CA LYS A 218 -4.33 -2.53 -10.43
C LYS A 218 -4.02 -1.10 -10.04
N ILE A 219 -4.36 -0.76 -8.81
CA ILE A 219 -4.04 0.52 -8.19
C ILE A 219 -2.60 0.50 -7.66
N GLY A 220 -1.83 1.52 -8.05
CA GLY A 220 -0.50 1.81 -7.53
C GLY A 220 -0.51 2.88 -6.43
N MET A 221 -1.44 3.83 -6.50
CA MET A 221 -1.66 4.88 -5.49
C MET A 221 -2.96 4.62 -4.72
N VAL A 222 -2.86 4.13 -3.49
CA VAL A 222 -4.02 3.76 -2.66
C VAL A 222 -4.81 4.99 -2.21
N TRP A 223 -4.11 6.09 -1.95
CA TRP A 223 -4.73 7.35 -1.59
C TRP A 223 -3.87 8.55 -2.01
N PRO A 224 -4.46 9.65 -2.49
CA PRO A 224 -5.80 9.68 -3.06
C PRO A 224 -5.85 8.85 -4.35
N LEU A 225 -6.99 8.22 -4.66
CA LEU A 225 -7.16 7.54 -5.95
C LEU A 225 -7.00 8.54 -7.11
N ALA A 226 -6.45 8.07 -8.24
CA ALA A 226 -6.59 8.75 -9.53
C ALA A 226 -8.05 8.63 -9.96
N LEU A 227 -8.90 9.53 -9.44
CA LEU A 227 -10.34 9.30 -9.43
C LEU A 227 -10.93 9.20 -10.84
N ASP A 228 -10.46 10.02 -11.79
CA ASP A 228 -10.94 10.01 -13.17
C ASP A 228 -10.69 8.64 -13.84
N ASP A 229 -9.46 8.12 -13.76
CA ASP A 229 -9.08 6.82 -14.33
C ASP A 229 -9.83 5.67 -13.64
N ALA A 230 -9.94 5.76 -12.31
CA ALA A 230 -10.67 4.80 -11.50
C ALA A 230 -12.17 4.76 -11.86
N LEU A 231 -12.80 5.93 -12.08
CA LEU A 231 -14.20 6.05 -12.50
C LEU A 231 -14.41 5.59 -13.95
N GLU A 232 -13.44 5.82 -14.84
CA GLU A 232 -13.52 5.31 -16.21
C GLU A 232 -13.41 3.78 -16.24
N PHE A 233 -12.57 3.17 -15.39
CA PHE A 233 -12.49 1.71 -15.28
C PHE A 233 -13.84 1.08 -14.91
N VAL A 234 -14.56 1.64 -13.95
CA VAL A 234 -15.83 1.04 -13.45
C VAL A 234 -17.02 1.25 -14.39
N LYS A 235 -16.88 2.12 -15.38
CA LYS A 235 -17.93 2.44 -16.34
C LYS A 235 -18.34 1.21 -17.15
N GLY A 236 -19.65 1.06 -17.37
CA GLY A 236 -20.23 -0.08 -18.11
C GLY A 236 -20.18 -1.43 -17.38
N LYS A 237 -19.46 -1.56 -16.25
CA LYS A 237 -19.40 -2.80 -15.48
C LYS A 237 -20.69 -2.98 -14.67
N ARG A 238 -21.20 -4.21 -14.66
CA ARG A 238 -22.35 -4.58 -13.83
C ARG A 238 -21.93 -4.80 -12.38
N GLU A 239 -20.78 -5.42 -12.17
CA GLU A 239 -20.23 -5.63 -10.83
C GLU A 239 -18.73 -5.34 -10.79
N VAL A 240 -18.30 -4.71 -9.70
CA VAL A 240 -16.89 -4.49 -9.37
C VAL A 240 -16.58 -5.12 -8.02
N LEU A 241 -15.58 -6.01 -7.99
CA LEU A 241 -15.03 -6.61 -6.78
C LEU A 241 -13.73 -5.92 -6.40
N VAL A 242 -13.68 -5.29 -5.23
CA VAL A 242 -12.47 -4.65 -4.69
C VAL A 242 -11.73 -5.62 -3.76
N ILE A 243 -10.50 -5.95 -4.13
CA ILE A 243 -9.60 -6.80 -3.35
C ILE A 243 -8.43 -5.94 -2.86
N GLU A 244 -8.51 -5.56 -1.59
CA GLU A 244 -7.48 -4.79 -0.90
C GLU A 244 -7.19 -5.36 0.48
N GLU A 245 -5.98 -5.12 1.00
CA GLU A 245 -5.55 -5.68 2.27
C GLU A 245 -5.77 -4.76 3.46
N LYS A 246 -6.31 -5.39 4.50
CA LYS A 246 -6.87 -4.86 5.74
C LYS A 246 -8.07 -3.95 5.54
N ARG A 247 -8.11 -2.73 6.09
CA ARG A 247 -9.30 -1.86 6.01
C ARG A 247 -9.56 -1.43 4.57
N GLY A 248 -10.83 -1.27 4.21
CA GLY A 248 -11.22 -0.85 2.86
C GLY A 248 -10.99 0.64 2.64
N ILE A 249 -9.85 1.04 2.08
CA ILE A 249 -9.53 2.43 1.73
C ILE A 249 -9.96 2.73 0.30
N ILE A 250 -9.68 1.82 -0.63
CA ILE A 250 -10.01 1.95 -2.04
C ILE A 250 -11.52 1.84 -2.22
N GLU A 251 -12.13 0.80 -1.66
CA GLU A 251 -13.58 0.59 -1.71
C GLU A 251 -14.34 1.79 -1.14
N SER A 252 -13.84 2.36 -0.03
CA SER A 252 -14.47 3.54 0.60
C SER A 252 -14.41 4.76 -0.30
N GLN A 253 -13.26 5.04 -0.94
CA GLN A 253 -13.13 6.18 -1.86
C GLN A 253 -14.05 6.04 -3.08
N PHE A 254 -14.18 4.84 -3.65
CA PHE A 254 -15.15 4.61 -4.73
C PHE A 254 -16.59 4.86 -4.27
N LYS A 255 -16.97 4.30 -3.12
CA LYS A 255 -18.34 4.44 -2.59
C LYS A 255 -18.67 5.89 -2.25
N GLU A 256 -17.72 6.63 -1.69
CA GLU A 256 -17.84 8.07 -1.45
C GLU A 256 -18.05 8.83 -2.76
N ALA A 257 -17.23 8.55 -3.77
CA ALA A 257 -17.37 9.17 -5.09
C ALA A 257 -18.75 8.88 -5.70
N PHE A 258 -19.25 7.64 -5.62
CA PHE A 258 -20.52 7.24 -6.26
C PHE A 258 -21.80 7.76 -5.58
N TYR A 259 -21.72 8.24 -4.34
CA TYR A 259 -22.92 8.58 -3.57
C TYR A 259 -23.72 9.67 -4.29
N ASP A 260 -23.04 10.74 -4.71
CA ASP A 260 -23.62 11.87 -5.45
C ASP A 260 -23.18 11.94 -6.93
N TRP A 261 -22.46 10.93 -7.44
CA TRP A 261 -21.98 10.94 -8.83
C TRP A 261 -23.14 10.74 -9.83
N PRO A 262 -23.37 11.70 -10.74
CA PRO A 262 -24.42 11.59 -11.76
C PRO A 262 -24.02 10.71 -12.95
N GLY A 263 -22.75 10.30 -13.04
CA GLY A 263 -22.24 9.49 -14.14
C GLY A 263 -22.53 8.00 -14.00
N SER A 264 -21.86 7.20 -14.82
CA SER A 264 -21.98 5.74 -14.78
C SER A 264 -21.33 5.18 -13.51
N LYS A 265 -22.08 4.40 -12.74
CA LYS A 265 -21.57 3.58 -11.64
C LYS A 265 -21.98 2.12 -11.85
N PRO A 266 -21.22 1.15 -11.33
CA PRO A 266 -21.62 -0.24 -11.46
C PRO A 266 -22.93 -0.49 -10.71
N ALA A 267 -23.71 -1.48 -11.17
CA ALA A 267 -24.92 -1.88 -10.47
C ALA A 267 -24.60 -2.42 -9.06
N ARG A 268 -23.38 -2.92 -8.88
CA ARG A 268 -22.88 -3.40 -7.59
C ARG A 268 -21.38 -3.16 -7.45
N MET A 269 -20.98 -2.70 -6.27
CA MET A 269 -19.58 -2.72 -5.83
C MET A 269 -19.48 -3.43 -4.48
N VAL A 270 -18.69 -4.51 -4.46
CA VAL A 270 -18.44 -5.32 -3.27
C VAL A 270 -16.94 -5.36 -2.98
N GLY A 271 -16.58 -5.68 -1.75
CA GLY A 271 -15.18 -5.74 -1.33
C GLY A 271 -15.09 -6.34 0.06
N LYS A 272 -15.05 -5.52 1.09
CA LYS A 272 -15.09 -5.96 2.49
C LYS A 272 -16.40 -6.63 2.86
N HIS A 273 -17.49 -6.17 2.28
CA HIS A 273 -18.80 -6.78 2.43
C HIS A 273 -19.44 -7.02 1.06
N ASP A 274 -20.35 -7.99 1.01
CA ASP A 274 -21.19 -8.24 -0.15
C ASP A 274 -22.45 -7.32 -0.16
N GLU A 275 -23.36 -7.56 -1.10
CA GLU A 275 -24.63 -6.82 -1.19
C GLU A 275 -25.59 -7.03 -0.01
N ASN A 276 -25.39 -8.08 0.78
CA ASN A 276 -26.21 -8.44 1.94
C ASN A 276 -25.58 -7.98 3.26
N LEU A 277 -24.45 -7.25 3.20
CA LEU A 277 -23.65 -6.83 4.34
C LEU A 277 -22.91 -7.96 5.06
N GLU A 278 -22.79 -9.13 4.42
CA GLU A 278 -21.98 -10.23 4.93
C GLU A 278 -20.50 -9.98 4.60
N GLU A 279 -19.60 -10.42 5.49
CA GLU A 279 -18.15 -10.29 5.26
C GLU A 279 -17.73 -11.04 3.99
N LEU A 280 -16.94 -10.39 3.13
CA LEU A 280 -16.49 -10.94 1.85
C LEU A 280 -14.96 -11.04 1.78
N VAL A 281 -14.26 -9.93 1.48
CA VAL A 281 -12.79 -9.89 1.54
C VAL A 281 -12.37 -9.52 2.96
N PRO A 282 -11.69 -10.40 3.70
CA PRO A 282 -11.39 -10.17 5.11
C PRO A 282 -10.47 -8.96 5.29
N TRP A 283 -10.68 -8.24 6.39
CA TRP A 283 -9.78 -7.18 6.84
C TRP A 283 -8.76 -7.67 7.88
N THR A 284 -8.85 -8.94 8.30
CA THR A 284 -8.00 -9.58 9.31
C THR A 284 -7.06 -10.61 8.70
N GLY A 285 -5.86 -10.71 9.27
CA GLY A 285 -4.79 -11.56 8.78
C GLY A 285 -4.23 -11.13 7.41
N GLU A 286 -3.49 -12.04 6.79
CA GLU A 286 -2.94 -11.88 5.43
C GLU A 286 -3.91 -12.45 4.40
N LEU A 287 -4.02 -11.78 3.24
CA LEU A 287 -4.67 -12.39 2.09
C LEU A 287 -3.77 -13.48 1.49
N SER A 288 -4.43 -14.48 0.92
CA SER A 288 -3.74 -15.54 0.18
C SER A 288 -4.59 -15.95 -1.02
N PRO A 289 -3.98 -16.54 -2.06
CA PRO A 289 -4.74 -17.00 -3.23
C PRO A 289 -5.86 -17.95 -2.84
N LEU A 290 -5.60 -18.92 -1.96
CA LEU A 290 -6.60 -19.90 -1.52
C LEU A 290 -7.74 -19.29 -0.69
N LYS A 291 -7.52 -18.16 0.01
CA LYS A 291 -8.61 -17.40 0.64
C LYS A 291 -9.48 -16.69 -0.40
N LEU A 292 -8.88 -16.19 -1.48
CA LEU A 292 -9.58 -15.45 -2.53
C LEU A 292 -10.30 -16.36 -3.53
N VAL A 293 -9.79 -17.57 -3.78
CA VAL A 293 -10.38 -18.57 -4.70
C VAL A 293 -11.91 -18.75 -4.51
N PRO A 294 -12.43 -19.06 -3.30
CA PRO A 294 -13.87 -19.25 -3.12
C PRO A 294 -14.66 -17.94 -3.29
N ILE A 295 -14.10 -16.80 -2.89
CA ILE A 295 -14.73 -15.48 -3.04
C ILE A 295 -14.90 -15.15 -4.53
N ILE A 296 -13.80 -15.18 -5.29
CA ILE A 296 -13.78 -14.87 -6.72
C ILE A 296 -14.68 -15.84 -7.49
N ALA A 297 -14.59 -17.15 -7.17
CA ALA A 297 -15.43 -18.17 -7.81
C ALA A 297 -16.92 -17.91 -7.63
N ALA A 298 -17.36 -17.59 -6.40
CA ALA A 298 -18.76 -17.32 -6.12
C ALA A 298 -19.28 -16.08 -6.87
N ARG A 299 -18.50 -14.98 -6.88
CA ARG A 299 -18.88 -13.75 -7.59
C ARG A 299 -18.98 -13.96 -9.10
N LEU A 300 -17.98 -14.62 -9.68
CA LEU A 300 -17.94 -14.89 -11.12
C LEU A 300 -18.99 -15.93 -11.55
N HIS A 301 -19.35 -16.90 -10.69
CA HIS A 301 -20.37 -17.90 -11.02
C HIS A 301 -21.75 -17.27 -11.33
N ALA A 302 -22.09 -16.15 -10.69
CA ALA A 302 -23.32 -15.41 -10.98
C ALA A 302 -23.37 -14.84 -12.41
N PHE A 303 -22.22 -14.67 -13.05
CA PHE A 303 -22.07 -14.19 -14.42
C PHE A 303 -21.81 -15.35 -15.41
N PHE A 304 -21.07 -16.36 -14.97
CA PHE A 304 -20.54 -17.43 -15.82
C PHE A 304 -20.84 -18.82 -15.21
N PRO A 305 -22.11 -19.21 -15.10
CA PRO A 305 -22.50 -20.44 -14.39
C PRO A 305 -21.94 -21.72 -15.04
N HIS A 306 -21.60 -21.68 -16.33
CA HIS A 306 -21.07 -22.81 -17.08
C HIS A 306 -19.58 -23.09 -16.84
N GLU A 307 -18.88 -22.23 -16.11
CA GLU A 307 -17.43 -22.37 -15.85
C GLU A 307 -17.09 -23.29 -14.66
N ASN A 308 -18.11 -23.77 -13.94
CA ASN A 308 -17.99 -24.65 -12.76
C ASN A 308 -16.98 -24.13 -11.72
N LEU A 309 -16.95 -22.80 -11.52
CA LEU A 309 -15.94 -22.13 -10.69
C LEU A 309 -16.07 -22.52 -9.21
N VAL A 310 -17.28 -22.71 -8.72
CA VAL A 310 -17.55 -23.08 -7.32
C VAL A 310 -17.02 -24.48 -7.04
N GLU A 311 -17.23 -25.43 -7.95
CA GLU A 311 -16.72 -26.79 -7.84
C GLU A 311 -15.18 -26.81 -7.89
N LYS A 312 -14.57 -26.02 -8.79
CA LYS A 312 -13.11 -25.87 -8.85
C LYS A 312 -12.55 -25.28 -7.56
N ALA A 313 -13.20 -24.25 -7.01
CA ALA A 313 -12.80 -23.64 -5.75
C ALA A 313 -12.84 -24.66 -4.61
N ARG A 314 -13.94 -25.40 -4.47
CA ARG A 314 -14.08 -26.46 -3.46
C ARG A 314 -13.01 -27.54 -3.59
N ALA A 315 -12.70 -27.96 -4.82
CA ALA A 315 -11.63 -28.94 -5.05
C ALA A 315 -10.25 -28.47 -4.54
N LEU A 316 -10.01 -27.16 -4.51
CA LEU A 316 -8.77 -26.55 -4.02
C LEU A 316 -8.77 -26.31 -2.50
N THR A 317 -9.93 -26.04 -1.90
CA THR A 317 -10.03 -25.55 -0.52
C THR A 317 -10.62 -26.55 0.48
N ASP A 318 -11.36 -27.58 0.02
CA ASP A 318 -11.99 -28.57 0.92
C ASP A 318 -10.95 -29.45 1.61
N GLN A 319 -9.72 -29.54 1.08
CA GLN A 319 -8.61 -30.23 1.72
C GLN A 319 -7.70 -29.23 2.43
N PRO A 320 -7.53 -29.33 3.76
CA PRO A 320 -6.60 -28.47 4.47
C PRO A 320 -5.16 -28.73 3.98
N PRO A 321 -4.31 -27.70 3.91
CA PRO A 321 -2.92 -27.87 3.50
C PRO A 321 -2.20 -28.81 4.47
N VAL A 322 -1.35 -29.69 3.93
CA VAL A 322 -0.50 -30.55 4.74
C VAL A 322 0.59 -29.68 5.37
N LEU A 323 0.40 -29.32 6.63
CA LEU A 323 1.41 -28.61 7.41
C LEU A 323 2.56 -29.58 7.74
N LEU A 324 3.74 -29.29 7.21
CA LEU A 324 4.97 -30.00 7.57
C LEU A 324 5.30 -29.69 9.03
N ASN A 325 4.95 -30.60 9.93
CA ASN A 325 5.35 -30.55 11.33
C ASN A 325 6.43 -31.60 11.58
N VAL A 326 7.69 -31.15 11.70
CA VAL A 326 8.82 -32.01 12.05
C VAL A 326 9.08 -31.88 13.55
N PRO A 327 8.84 -32.93 14.35
CA PRO A 327 9.11 -32.90 15.79
C PRO A 327 10.54 -32.46 16.09
N GLY A 328 10.70 -31.47 16.97
CA GLY A 328 12.00 -30.91 17.35
C GLY A 328 12.62 -29.90 16.37
N ALA A 329 11.97 -29.60 15.25
CA ALA A 329 12.42 -28.56 14.32
C ALA A 329 12.06 -27.13 14.75
N ASN A 330 11.21 -26.96 15.77
CA ASN A 330 10.93 -25.65 16.35
C ASN A 330 12.20 -25.08 16.99
N ARG A 331 12.70 -23.97 16.43
CA ARG A 331 13.83 -23.22 16.96
C ARG A 331 13.32 -21.97 17.64
N THR A 332 13.76 -21.73 18.87
CA THR A 332 13.56 -20.43 19.51
C THR A 332 14.35 -19.38 18.72
N PRO A 333 13.70 -18.32 18.23
CA PRO A 333 14.41 -17.25 17.53
C PRO A 333 15.44 -16.59 18.46
N TYR A 334 16.61 -16.28 17.90
CA TYR A 334 17.77 -15.77 18.62
C TYR A 334 18.51 -14.73 17.76
N PHE A 335 19.41 -13.96 18.38
CA PHE A 335 20.20 -12.97 17.65
C PHE A 335 21.15 -13.64 16.65
N CYS A 336 21.22 -13.04 15.45
CA CYS A 336 22.21 -13.39 14.44
C CYS A 336 23.63 -13.29 15.02
N SER A 337 24.53 -14.13 14.53
CA SER A 337 25.96 -14.05 14.86
C SER A 337 26.51 -12.66 14.53
N GLY A 338 27.15 -12.00 15.51
CA GLY A 338 27.68 -10.65 15.35
C GLY A 338 26.67 -9.51 15.49
N CYS A 339 25.40 -9.79 15.81
CA CYS A 339 24.39 -8.76 15.97
C CYS A 339 24.74 -7.82 17.16
N PRO A 340 24.73 -6.48 16.99
CA PRO A 340 25.04 -5.53 18.06
C PRO A 340 24.06 -5.60 19.23
N HIS A 341 22.83 -6.09 19.00
CA HIS A 341 21.86 -6.35 20.06
C HIS A 341 22.35 -7.37 21.11
N ASN A 342 23.31 -8.23 20.75
CA ASN A 342 23.86 -9.20 21.70
C ASN A 342 24.60 -8.53 22.86
N SER A 343 25.26 -7.40 22.63
CA SER A 343 25.80 -6.56 23.70
C SER A 343 24.78 -5.56 24.23
N SER A 344 24.02 -4.89 23.36
CA SER A 344 23.23 -3.72 23.75
C SER A 344 21.97 -4.03 24.56
N THR A 345 21.49 -5.28 24.57
CA THR A 345 20.36 -5.69 25.43
C THR A 345 20.77 -6.30 26.76
N LYS A 346 22.07 -6.29 27.11
CA LYS A 346 22.52 -6.61 28.47
C LYS A 346 22.34 -5.39 29.36
N LEU A 347 21.72 -5.57 30.51
CA LEU A 347 21.43 -4.48 31.44
C LEU A 347 22.48 -4.40 32.56
N PRO A 348 22.72 -3.21 33.11
CA PRO A 348 23.45 -3.07 34.37
C PRO A 348 22.73 -3.81 35.50
N GLU A 349 23.48 -4.30 36.48
CA GLU A 349 22.95 -5.02 37.64
C GLU A 349 21.86 -4.19 38.37
N GLY A 350 20.76 -4.84 38.74
CA GLY A 350 19.61 -4.22 39.41
C GLY A 350 18.67 -3.42 38.49
N SER A 351 18.97 -3.33 37.19
CA SER A 351 18.09 -2.67 36.22
C SER A 351 17.04 -3.64 35.65
N LYS A 352 15.94 -3.09 35.12
CA LYS A 352 14.94 -3.84 34.34
C LYS A 352 14.69 -3.12 33.02
N ALA A 353 14.48 -3.88 31.95
CA ALA A 353 14.04 -3.33 30.67
C ALA A 353 12.65 -3.86 30.30
N ASN A 354 11.92 -3.05 29.53
CA ASN A 354 10.70 -3.48 28.88
C ASN A 354 10.97 -3.75 27.40
N SER A 355 10.43 -4.86 26.90
CA SER A 355 10.63 -5.30 25.54
C SER A 355 9.91 -4.38 24.54
N GLY A 356 10.59 -4.09 23.42
CA GLY A 356 10.00 -3.46 22.24
C GLY A 356 9.81 -4.48 21.13
N ILE A 357 9.48 -4.05 19.92
CA ILE A 357 9.34 -4.97 18.77
C ILE A 357 10.70 -5.47 18.25
N GLY A 358 10.68 -6.52 17.43
CA GLY A 358 11.86 -7.04 16.71
C GLY A 358 12.88 -7.69 17.64
N CYS A 359 14.17 -7.37 17.49
CA CYS A 359 15.21 -7.98 18.32
C CYS A 359 15.03 -7.68 19.82
N HIS A 360 14.39 -6.57 20.18
CA HIS A 360 14.15 -6.25 21.59
C HIS A 360 13.13 -7.18 22.27
N VAL A 361 12.14 -7.71 21.54
CA VAL A 361 11.22 -8.74 22.10
C VAL A 361 11.95 -10.04 22.34
N MET A 362 12.94 -10.37 21.49
CA MET A 362 13.68 -11.61 21.65
C MET A 362 14.50 -11.65 22.93
N ALA A 363 14.95 -10.49 23.43
CA ALA A 363 15.67 -10.42 24.70
C ALA A 363 14.85 -10.94 25.89
N SER A 364 13.51 -10.91 25.83
CA SER A 364 12.61 -11.38 26.91
C SER A 364 12.78 -12.86 27.25
N TRP A 365 13.19 -13.70 26.30
CA TRP A 365 13.44 -15.14 26.52
C TRP A 365 14.93 -15.51 26.51
N MET A 366 15.81 -14.52 26.65
CA MET A 366 17.28 -14.70 26.65
C MET A 366 17.92 -14.54 28.03
N ASP A 367 17.12 -14.51 29.10
CA ASP A 367 17.59 -14.35 30.49
C ASP A 367 18.40 -13.05 30.69
N ARG A 368 17.80 -11.90 30.34
CA ARG A 368 18.45 -10.57 30.35
C ARG A 368 17.69 -9.51 31.16
N ASP A 369 16.96 -9.90 32.21
CA ASP A 369 16.14 -9.00 33.03
C ASP A 369 15.23 -8.06 32.20
N THR A 370 14.79 -8.57 31.06
CA THR A 370 13.90 -7.88 30.11
C THR A 370 12.53 -8.53 30.18
N ALA A 371 11.49 -7.74 30.44
CA ALA A 371 10.11 -8.20 30.55
C ALA A 371 9.22 -7.51 29.51
N GLY A 372 8.07 -8.09 29.20
CA GLY A 372 7.09 -7.50 28.27
C GLY A 372 6.61 -8.49 27.24
#